data_AF-A0A165QHE2-F1
#
_entry.id   AF-A0A165QHE2-F1
#
_cell.length_a   1.000
_cell.length_b   1.000
_cell.length_c   1.000
_cell.angle_alpha   90.00
_cell.angle_beta   90.00
_cell.angle_gamma   90.00
#
_symmetry.space_group_name_H-M   'P 1'
#
loop_
_entity.id
_entity.type
_entity.pdbx_description
1 polymer ?
#
loop_
_entity_poly.entity_id
_entity_poly.type
_entity_poly.pdbx_seq_one_letter_code
_entity_poly.pdbx_strand_id
1 'polypeptide(L)'
;MKGDIAERDRRIQELETEHAMFARRYEDQRKLLEARSAELHVAQTFLTKADTISVTEVKNMISDLNIDIFQMSATLVDVLDLSMRRKNGGAEALQAQEEVKAWLTPDFALALGTADDPSILCTAIQGVMCSYCDALIRSLPHHFSAGRAQNNNTYRVLYRAIKECEPQAVAGRWRSLTREHLRRAGNSEEAEYESFLSEVFTAIQLLCAATGCIEFSSSIGQTAQHNIGGIIQLALHLRNVMGEKITSCDFKTLLVDPGRPFESGWMEEDGADTSENQGYLSDSRVICTTELGLLRSERISTEDGQTKDNEDVIMKPKVALQTLLQAPPIQTPPARRRRRRKSDSSSRRASSPTEGASREEWRSHTGFAGGCR
;
A
#
# COMPACT_ATOMS: atom_id res chain seq x y z
N MET A 1 63.91 -52.34 -55.21
CA MET A 1 64.50 -52.05 -53.88
C MET A 1 64.78 -50.57 -53.64
N LYS A 2 65.70 -49.89 -54.36
CA LYS A 2 65.92 -48.44 -54.15
C LYS A 2 64.72 -47.55 -54.57
N GLY A 3 63.99 -47.93 -55.63
CA GLY A 3 62.78 -47.23 -56.07
C GLY A 3 61.61 -47.36 -55.09
N ASP A 4 61.37 -48.57 -54.57
CA ASP A 4 60.28 -48.85 -53.61
C ASP A 4 60.48 -48.14 -52.26
N ILE A 5 61.74 -47.91 -51.87
CA ILE A 5 62.08 -47.15 -50.65
C ILE A 5 61.76 -45.66 -50.86
N ALA A 6 62.17 -45.08 -51.99
CA ALA A 6 61.90 -43.67 -52.30
C ALA A 6 60.39 -43.37 -52.43
N GLU A 7 59.61 -44.29 -52.98
CA GLU A 7 58.16 -44.15 -53.09
C GLU A 7 57.46 -44.25 -51.72
N ARG A 8 57.93 -45.15 -50.85
CA ARG A 8 57.48 -45.23 -49.46
C ARG A 8 57.81 -43.96 -48.68
N ASP A 9 59.02 -43.43 -48.82
CA ASP A 9 59.45 -42.21 -48.13
C ASP A 9 58.59 -41.02 -48.57
N ARG A 10 58.29 -40.90 -49.87
CA ARG A 10 57.38 -39.87 -50.39
C ARG A 10 55.98 -40.00 -49.80
N ARG A 11 55.47 -41.23 -49.67
CA ARG A 11 54.14 -41.49 -49.09
C ARG A 11 54.08 -41.18 -47.60
N ILE A 12 55.14 -41.50 -46.86
CA ILE A 12 55.27 -41.14 -45.45
C ILE A 12 55.25 -39.62 -45.30
N GLN A 13 56.01 -38.91 -46.12
CA GLN A 13 56.08 -37.45 -46.06
C GLN A 13 54.73 -36.79 -46.43
N GLU A 14 54.02 -37.30 -47.44
CA GLU A 14 52.65 -36.88 -47.76
C GLU A 14 51.71 -37.09 -46.56
N LEU A 15 51.73 -38.27 -45.94
CA LEU A 15 50.88 -38.59 -44.79
C LEU A 15 51.22 -37.75 -43.55
N GLU A 16 52.49 -37.43 -43.31
CA GLU A 16 52.92 -36.55 -42.23
C GLU A 16 52.39 -35.13 -42.43
N THR A 17 52.43 -34.62 -43.66
CA THR A 17 51.84 -33.30 -43.96
C THR A 17 50.33 -33.29 -43.79
N GLU A 18 49.63 -34.34 -44.24
CA GLU A 18 48.18 -34.47 -44.03
C GLU A 18 47.84 -34.56 -42.55
N HIS A 19 48.57 -35.38 -41.79
CA HIS A 19 48.36 -35.51 -40.35
C HIS A 19 48.61 -34.18 -39.62
N ALA A 20 49.66 -33.45 -39.97
CA ALA A 20 49.93 -32.13 -39.40
C ALA A 20 48.81 -31.12 -39.73
N MET A 21 48.27 -31.15 -40.95
CA MET A 21 47.13 -30.32 -41.34
C MET A 21 45.86 -30.69 -40.56
N PHE A 22 45.55 -31.98 -40.42
CA PHE A 22 44.41 -32.45 -39.65
C PHE A 22 44.53 -32.12 -38.16
N ALA A 23 45.71 -32.34 -37.57
CA ALA A 23 45.98 -32.00 -36.17
C ALA A 23 45.78 -30.49 -35.92
N ARG A 24 46.24 -29.64 -36.84
CA ARG A 24 46.03 -28.19 -36.75
C ARG A 24 44.55 -27.81 -36.85
N ARG A 25 43.82 -28.38 -37.82
CA ARG A 25 42.38 -28.13 -37.98
C ARG A 25 41.57 -28.59 -36.77
N TYR A 26 41.92 -29.74 -36.20
CA TYR A 26 41.30 -30.26 -35.00
C TYR A 26 41.52 -29.32 -33.81
N GLU A 27 42.76 -28.85 -33.62
CA GLU A 27 43.10 -27.91 -32.55
C GLU A 27 42.38 -26.55 -32.72
N ASP A 28 42.26 -26.05 -33.95
CA ASP A 28 41.51 -24.81 -34.24
C ASP A 28 40.01 -24.99 -33.95
N GLN A 29 39.42 -26.13 -34.33
CA GLN A 29 38.02 -26.45 -34.00
C GLN A 29 37.79 -26.60 -32.50
N ARG A 30 38.73 -27.22 -31.78
CA ARG A 30 38.67 -27.37 -30.32
C ARG A 30 38.65 -25.99 -29.64
N LYS A 31 39.56 -25.10 -30.03
CA LYS A 31 39.61 -23.71 -29.50
C LYS A 31 38.33 -22.94 -29.78
N LEU A 32 37.77 -23.08 -30.99
CA LEU A 32 36.51 -22.41 -31.33
C LEU A 32 35.34 -22.95 -30.49
N LEU A 33 35.26 -24.27 -30.29
CA LEU A 33 34.25 -24.88 -29.44
C LEU A 33 34.36 -24.44 -27.99
N GLU A 34 35.58 -24.34 -27.45
CA GLU A 34 35.82 -23.82 -26.10
C GLU A 34 35.37 -22.36 -25.97
N ALA A 35 35.73 -21.51 -26.94
CA ALA A 35 35.29 -20.12 -26.96
C ALA A 35 33.76 -20.00 -27.01
N ARG A 36 33.10 -20.76 -27.91
CA ARG A 36 31.63 -20.77 -28.02
C ARG A 36 30.95 -21.32 -26.77
N SER A 37 31.53 -22.34 -26.14
CA SER A 37 30.99 -22.90 -24.90
C SER A 37 31.08 -21.88 -23.76
N ALA A 38 32.19 -21.13 -23.67
CA ALA A 38 32.34 -20.05 -22.70
C ALA A 38 31.34 -18.90 -22.96
N GLU A 39 31.18 -18.46 -24.20
CA GLU A 39 30.18 -17.44 -24.59
C GLU A 39 28.76 -17.88 -24.25
N LEU A 40 28.42 -19.14 -24.58
CA LEU A 40 27.09 -19.70 -24.33
C LEU A 40 26.82 -19.84 -22.83
N HIS A 41 27.82 -20.23 -22.03
CA HIS A 41 27.71 -20.28 -20.58
C HIS A 41 27.45 -18.89 -19.96
N VAL A 42 28.13 -17.85 -20.44
CA VAL A 42 27.87 -16.46 -20.01
C VAL A 42 26.47 -16.02 -20.41
N ALA A 43 26.05 -16.29 -21.65
CA ALA A 43 24.72 -15.95 -22.14
C ALA A 43 23.62 -16.66 -21.35
N GLN A 44 23.79 -17.96 -21.06
CA GLN A 44 22.87 -18.72 -20.21
C GLN A 44 22.80 -18.11 -18.81
N THR A 45 23.95 -17.86 -18.17
CA THR A 45 23.98 -17.26 -16.83
C THR A 45 23.28 -15.90 -16.78
N PHE A 46 23.44 -15.09 -17.84
CA PHE A 46 22.79 -13.78 -17.96
C PHE A 46 21.28 -13.88 -18.21
N LEU A 47 20.84 -14.85 -19.03
CA LEU A 47 19.45 -15.03 -19.44
C LEU A 47 18.62 -15.88 -18.47
N THR A 48 19.25 -16.52 -17.49
CA THR A 48 18.55 -17.38 -16.52
C THR A 48 17.60 -16.53 -15.66
N LYS A 49 16.30 -16.81 -15.74
CA LYS A 49 15.23 -16.17 -14.96
C LYS A 49 15.08 -16.77 -13.56
N ALA A 50 16.19 -16.97 -12.84
CA ALA A 50 16.11 -17.51 -11.48
C ALA A 50 15.75 -16.37 -10.52
N ASP A 51 14.44 -16.20 -10.28
CA ASP A 51 13.98 -15.33 -9.20
C ASP A 51 14.46 -15.93 -7.87
N THR A 52 15.02 -15.08 -7.00
CA THR A 52 15.48 -15.55 -5.68
C THR A 52 14.38 -15.47 -4.62
N ILE A 53 13.20 -14.92 -4.99
CA ILE A 53 12.05 -14.72 -4.12
C ILE A 53 10.80 -15.12 -4.92
N SER A 54 9.89 -15.82 -4.25
CA SER A 54 8.64 -16.32 -4.82
C SER A 54 7.53 -15.26 -4.83
N VAL A 55 6.52 -15.46 -5.67
CA VAL A 55 5.33 -14.60 -5.70
C VAL A 55 4.62 -14.57 -4.34
N THR A 56 4.55 -15.72 -3.66
CA THR A 56 3.91 -15.83 -2.33
C THR A 56 4.64 -14.99 -1.29
N GLU A 57 5.97 -14.96 -1.30
CA GLU A 57 6.74 -14.09 -0.40
C GLU A 57 6.45 -12.61 -0.66
N VAL A 58 6.36 -12.19 -1.93
CA VAL A 58 5.97 -10.80 -2.28
C VAL A 58 4.56 -10.48 -1.79
N LYS A 59 3.61 -11.40 -1.95
CA LYS A 59 2.25 -11.23 -1.41
C LYS A 59 2.28 -11.05 0.10
N ASN A 60 3.02 -11.89 0.81
CA ASN A 60 3.11 -11.80 2.27
C ASN A 60 3.69 -10.45 2.70
N MET A 61 4.76 -9.97 2.05
CA MET A 61 5.31 -8.65 2.37
C MET A 61 4.31 -7.49 2.13
N ILE A 62 3.49 -7.56 1.08
CA ILE A 62 2.42 -6.57 0.84
C ILE A 62 1.32 -6.69 1.91
N SER A 63 0.95 -7.92 2.30
CA SER A 63 -0.01 -8.14 3.38
C SER A 63 0.51 -7.61 4.72
N ASP A 64 1.77 -7.87 5.06
CA ASP A 64 2.41 -7.34 6.27
C ASP A 64 2.41 -5.80 6.25
N LEU A 65 2.73 -5.20 5.11
CA LEU A 65 2.66 -3.74 4.93
C LEU A 65 1.24 -3.20 5.17
N ASN A 66 0.21 -3.84 4.60
CA ASN A 66 -1.17 -3.44 4.79
C ASN A 66 -1.61 -3.58 6.26
N ILE A 67 -1.19 -4.65 6.95
CA ILE A 67 -1.46 -4.88 8.37
C ILE A 67 -0.82 -3.77 9.21
N ASP A 68 0.44 -3.44 8.96
CA ASP A 68 1.15 -2.39 9.70
C ASP A 68 0.49 -1.01 9.48
N ILE A 69 0.08 -0.70 8.24
CA ILE A 69 -0.66 0.53 7.92
C ILE A 69 -1.98 0.59 8.70
N PHE A 70 -2.75 -0.50 8.73
CA PHE A 70 -4.00 -0.56 9.47
C PHE A 70 -3.78 -0.40 10.99
N GLN A 71 -2.87 -1.19 11.58
CA GLN A 71 -2.57 -1.14 13.01
C GLN A 71 -2.09 0.25 13.44
N MET A 72 -1.25 0.87 12.61
CA MET A 72 -0.80 2.23 12.81
C MET A 72 -1.97 3.22 12.83
N SER A 73 -2.82 3.18 11.80
CA SER A 73 -3.97 4.08 11.71
C SER A 73 -4.90 3.94 12.92
N ALA A 74 -5.21 2.71 13.33
CA ALA A 74 -6.01 2.43 14.52
C ALA A 74 -5.35 2.97 15.79
N THR A 75 -4.04 2.73 15.97
CA THR A 75 -3.28 3.23 17.12
C THR A 75 -3.32 4.76 17.21
N LEU A 76 -3.19 5.48 16.09
CA LEU A 76 -3.25 6.94 16.09
C LEU A 76 -4.63 7.47 16.43
N VAL A 77 -5.66 6.82 15.89
CA VAL A 77 -7.06 7.18 16.15
C VAL A 77 -7.44 6.92 17.60
N ASP A 78 -7.01 5.80 18.20
CA ASP A 78 -7.29 5.46 19.60
C ASP A 78 -6.71 6.46 20.60
N VAL A 79 -5.59 7.11 20.24
CA VAL A 79 -4.96 8.12 21.10
C VAL A 79 -5.56 9.52 20.85
N LEU A 80 -6.27 9.73 19.74
CA LEU A 80 -6.93 10.99 19.42
C LEU A 80 -8.37 11.01 19.95
N ASP A 81 -8.65 11.88 20.91
CA ASP A 81 -10.01 12.08 21.41
C ASP A 81 -10.82 13.01 20.50
N LEU A 82 -11.54 12.44 19.53
CA LEU A 82 -12.43 13.19 18.63
C LEU A 82 -13.57 13.92 19.36
N SER A 83 -13.93 13.49 20.59
CA SER A 83 -14.97 14.17 21.39
C SER A 83 -14.53 15.57 21.86
N MET A 84 -13.22 15.84 21.84
CA MET A 84 -12.62 17.12 22.20
C MET A 84 -12.54 18.10 21.02
N ARG A 85 -13.14 17.77 19.87
CA ARG A 85 -13.25 18.66 18.71
C ARG A 85 -13.84 20.01 19.11
N ARG A 86 -13.16 21.11 18.73
CA ARG A 86 -13.71 22.45 18.94
C ARG A 86 -14.94 22.67 18.07
N LYS A 87 -16.08 23.00 18.70
CA LYS A 87 -17.35 23.32 18.00
C LYS A 87 -17.24 24.44 16.95
N ASN A 88 -16.24 25.31 17.03
CA ASN A 88 -16.07 26.44 16.11
C ASN A 88 -14.82 26.37 15.20
N GLY A 89 -14.01 25.30 15.25
CA GLY A 89 -12.78 25.17 14.46
C GLY A 89 -11.74 26.25 14.78
N GLY A 90 -10.51 25.87 15.12
CA GLY A 90 -9.41 26.86 15.14
C GLY A 90 -9.14 27.39 13.73
N ALA A 91 -8.51 28.58 13.61
CA ALA A 91 -8.02 29.05 12.31
C ALA A 91 -7.08 28.03 11.64
N GLU A 92 -6.30 27.32 12.45
CA GLU A 92 -5.43 26.20 12.05
C GLU A 92 -6.22 25.01 11.47
N ALA A 93 -7.35 24.65 12.07
CA ALA A 93 -8.19 23.55 11.57
C ALA A 93 -8.87 23.90 10.25
N LEU A 94 -9.30 25.17 10.07
CA LEU A 94 -9.85 25.67 8.80
C LEU A 94 -8.78 25.67 7.70
N GLN A 95 -7.56 26.09 8.01
CA GLN A 95 -6.46 26.03 7.06
C GLN A 95 -6.12 24.58 6.69
N ALA A 96 -5.99 23.70 7.68
CA ALA A 96 -5.75 22.28 7.45
C ALA A 96 -6.85 21.64 6.59
N GLN A 97 -8.12 22.00 6.83
CA GLN A 97 -9.26 21.59 6.02
C GLN A 97 -9.15 22.02 4.55
N GLU A 98 -8.68 23.23 4.26
CA GLU A 98 -8.43 23.66 2.88
C GLU A 98 -7.24 22.92 2.24
N GLU A 99 -6.18 22.66 3.01
CA GLU A 99 -5.00 21.96 2.51
C GLU A 99 -5.28 20.48 2.19
N VAL A 100 -6.06 19.77 3.01
CA VAL A 100 -6.41 18.36 2.74
C VAL A 100 -7.32 18.20 1.52
N LYS A 101 -8.11 19.21 1.15
CA LYS A 101 -8.94 19.19 -0.08
C LYS A 101 -8.12 19.15 -1.36
N ALA A 102 -6.82 19.47 -1.31
CA ALA A 102 -5.95 19.38 -2.47
C ALA A 102 -5.68 17.93 -2.90
N TRP A 103 -5.91 16.95 -2.02
CA TRP A 103 -5.59 15.54 -2.29
C TRP A 103 -6.61 14.53 -1.73
N LEU A 104 -7.57 14.95 -0.90
CA LEU A 104 -8.80 14.19 -0.59
C LEU A 104 -9.96 14.62 -1.50
N THR A 105 -10.96 13.76 -1.67
CA THR A 105 -12.21 14.16 -2.31
C THR A 105 -12.95 15.18 -1.43
N PRO A 106 -13.71 16.13 -2.01
CA PRO A 106 -14.39 17.19 -1.24
C PRO A 106 -15.28 16.65 -0.12
N ASP A 107 -16.02 15.58 -0.38
CA ASP A 107 -16.90 14.94 0.59
C ASP A 107 -16.11 14.28 1.73
N PHE A 108 -14.96 13.68 1.42
CA PHE A 108 -14.13 13.03 2.43
C PHE A 108 -13.45 14.06 3.34
N ALA A 109 -12.93 15.15 2.77
CA ALA A 109 -12.38 16.26 3.56
C ALA A 109 -13.45 16.87 4.49
N LEU A 110 -14.67 17.09 3.97
CA LEU A 110 -15.80 17.58 4.77
C LEU A 110 -16.13 16.61 5.90
N ALA A 111 -16.23 15.31 5.62
CA ALA A 111 -16.52 14.29 6.61
C ALA A 111 -15.43 14.24 7.70
N LEU A 112 -14.15 14.35 7.34
CA LEU A 112 -13.03 14.38 8.29
C LEU A 112 -13.16 15.52 9.31
N GLY A 113 -13.70 16.67 8.91
CA GLY A 113 -13.89 17.83 9.77
C GLY A 113 -15.19 17.86 10.56
N THR A 114 -16.18 17.05 10.19
CA THR A 114 -17.56 17.17 10.70
C THR A 114 -18.12 15.90 11.32
N ALA A 115 -17.64 14.73 10.92
CA ALA A 115 -18.13 13.46 11.44
C ALA A 115 -17.42 13.10 12.75
N ASP A 116 -18.17 12.60 13.71
CA ASP A 116 -17.64 12.10 15.00
C ASP A 116 -17.38 10.58 14.94
N ASP A 117 -17.13 10.05 13.73
CA ASP A 117 -16.82 8.65 13.50
C ASP A 117 -15.30 8.45 13.35
N PRO A 118 -14.64 7.73 14.28
CA PRO A 118 -13.21 7.43 14.22
C PRO A 118 -12.79 6.69 12.94
N SER A 119 -13.72 5.94 12.31
CA SER A 119 -13.44 5.20 11.07
C SER A 119 -12.98 6.11 9.94
N ILE A 120 -13.51 7.34 9.86
CA ILE A 120 -13.21 8.31 8.80
C ILE A 120 -11.75 8.78 8.88
N LEU A 121 -11.27 9.09 10.09
CA LEU A 121 -9.86 9.45 10.30
C LEU A 121 -8.94 8.26 10.03
N CYS A 122 -9.33 7.06 10.49
CA CYS A 122 -8.60 5.82 10.25
C CYS A 122 -8.39 5.59 8.74
N THR A 123 -9.49 5.62 7.98
CA THR A 123 -9.50 5.47 6.52
C THR A 123 -8.68 6.56 5.82
N ALA A 124 -8.69 7.79 6.32
CA ALA A 124 -7.89 8.89 5.75
C ALA A 124 -6.38 8.64 5.93
N ILE A 125 -5.97 8.20 7.12
CA ILE A 125 -4.58 7.84 7.42
C ILE A 125 -4.14 6.64 6.56
N GLN A 126 -4.96 5.59 6.46
CA GLN A 126 -4.67 4.45 5.59
C GLN A 126 -4.49 4.88 4.12
N GLY A 127 -5.37 5.75 3.62
CA GLY A 127 -5.29 6.28 2.25
C GLY A 127 -3.99 7.03 1.96
N VAL A 128 -3.57 7.91 2.89
CA VAL A 128 -2.27 8.60 2.81
C VAL A 128 -1.13 7.61 2.80
N MET A 129 -1.11 6.70 3.77
CA MET A 129 -0.04 5.72 3.91
C MET A 129 0.08 4.83 2.67
N CYS A 130 -1.04 4.33 2.14
CA CYS A 130 -1.07 3.56 0.91
C CYS A 130 -0.49 4.36 -0.25
N SER A 131 -0.91 5.63 -0.43
CA SER A 131 -0.40 6.49 -1.51
C SER A 131 1.11 6.73 -1.41
N TYR A 132 1.63 7.00 -0.22
CA TYR A 132 3.07 7.21 -0.02
C TYR A 132 3.88 5.92 -0.18
N CYS A 133 3.42 4.81 0.39
CA CYS A 133 4.08 3.51 0.22
C CYS A 133 4.11 3.09 -1.24
N ASP A 134 3.01 3.31 -1.96
CA ASP A 134 2.90 3.05 -3.38
C ASP A 134 3.87 3.91 -4.22
N ALA A 135 3.94 5.22 -3.96
CA ALA A 135 4.89 6.11 -4.60
C ALA A 135 6.33 5.69 -4.33
N LEU A 136 6.64 5.31 -3.09
CA LEU A 136 7.95 4.84 -2.67
C LEU A 136 8.32 3.51 -3.33
N ILE A 137 7.43 2.50 -3.31
CA ILE A 137 7.67 1.18 -3.90
C ILE A 137 7.90 1.29 -5.42
N ARG A 138 7.15 2.14 -6.11
CA ARG A 138 7.30 2.36 -7.56
C ARG A 138 8.49 3.24 -7.93
N SER A 139 9.06 3.97 -6.97
CA SER A 139 10.21 4.83 -7.21
C SER A 139 11.46 4.03 -7.60
N LEU A 140 12.43 4.72 -8.21
CA LEU A 140 13.81 4.23 -8.32
C LEU A 140 14.59 4.75 -7.11
N PRO A 141 15.62 4.02 -6.62
CA PRO A 141 16.50 4.52 -5.56
C PRO A 141 16.97 5.95 -5.88
N HIS A 142 16.67 6.89 -5.00
CA HIS A 142 17.00 8.29 -5.22
C HIS A 142 18.48 8.56 -4.98
N HIS A 143 19.09 9.34 -5.86
CA HIS A 143 20.36 9.96 -5.57
C HIS A 143 20.09 11.35 -4.99
N PHE A 144 20.61 11.64 -3.81
CA PHE A 144 20.54 12.98 -3.23
C PHE A 144 21.81 13.75 -3.55
N SER A 145 21.65 14.96 -4.07
CA SER A 145 22.76 15.90 -4.26
C SER A 145 22.35 17.25 -3.68
N ALA A 146 23.22 17.83 -2.84
CA ALA A 146 22.95 19.07 -2.11
C ALA A 146 21.59 19.07 -1.36
N GLY A 147 21.23 17.94 -0.74
CA GLY A 147 20.00 17.80 0.05
C GLY A 147 18.72 17.71 -0.77
N ARG A 148 18.79 17.50 -2.09
CA ARG A 148 17.61 17.32 -2.95
C ARG A 148 17.65 15.98 -3.68
N ALA A 149 16.51 15.29 -3.68
CA ALA A 149 16.30 14.10 -4.48
C ALA A 149 16.41 14.45 -5.97
N GLN A 150 17.25 13.73 -6.70
CA GLN A 150 17.39 13.90 -8.13
C GLN A 150 16.30 13.15 -8.88
N ASN A 151 15.76 13.77 -9.93
CA ASN A 151 14.68 13.20 -10.70
C ASN A 151 15.19 12.04 -11.59
N ASN A 152 14.75 10.83 -11.29
CA ASN A 152 15.11 9.61 -12.02
C ASN A 152 14.14 9.29 -13.19
N ASN A 153 13.33 10.24 -13.66
CA ASN A 153 12.34 10.02 -14.71
C ASN A 153 12.95 9.45 -16.00
N THR A 154 14.17 9.85 -16.36
CA THR A 154 14.89 9.34 -17.54
C THR A 154 15.03 7.81 -17.51
N TYR A 155 15.36 7.23 -16.35
CA TYR A 155 15.48 5.78 -16.20
C TYR A 155 14.13 5.07 -16.30
N ARG A 156 13.04 5.69 -15.81
CA ARG A 156 11.68 5.13 -15.95
C ARG A 156 11.25 5.08 -17.41
N VAL A 157 11.51 6.15 -18.16
CA VAL A 157 11.23 6.22 -19.60
C VAL A 157 12.06 5.18 -20.36
N LEU A 158 13.36 5.11 -20.07
CA LEU A 158 14.26 4.14 -20.69
C LEU A 158 13.82 2.70 -20.40
N TYR A 159 13.46 2.40 -19.15
CA TYR A 159 13.00 1.07 -18.79
C TYR A 159 11.73 0.66 -19.53
N ARG A 160 10.77 1.58 -19.70
CA ARG A 160 9.56 1.33 -20.47
C ARG A 160 9.90 0.94 -21.92
N ALA A 161 10.78 1.70 -22.56
CA ALA A 161 11.23 1.39 -23.92
C ALA A 161 11.93 0.02 -24.01
N ILE A 162 12.79 -0.30 -23.04
CA ILE A 162 13.45 -1.63 -22.96
C ILE A 162 12.40 -2.73 -22.78
N LYS A 163 11.43 -2.56 -21.89
CA LYS A 163 10.37 -3.53 -21.66
C LYS A 163 9.52 -3.78 -22.92
N GLU A 164 9.28 -2.75 -23.72
CA GLU A 164 8.50 -2.83 -24.96
C GLU A 164 9.26 -3.52 -26.10
N CYS A 165 10.58 -3.32 -26.17
CA CYS A 165 11.41 -3.80 -27.29
C CYS A 165 12.15 -5.11 -27.01
N GLU A 166 12.42 -5.44 -25.75
CA GLU A 166 13.28 -6.56 -25.36
C GLU A 166 12.50 -7.71 -24.71
N PRO A 167 13.01 -8.95 -24.79
CA PRO A 167 12.45 -10.07 -24.05
C PRO A 167 12.46 -9.82 -22.53
N GLN A 168 11.47 -10.38 -21.82
CA GLN A 168 11.32 -10.20 -20.36
C GLN A 168 12.59 -10.51 -19.56
N ALA A 169 13.39 -11.50 -19.96
CA ALA A 169 14.65 -11.83 -19.28
C ALA A 169 15.66 -10.67 -19.35
N VAL A 170 15.76 -10.00 -20.50
CA VAL A 170 16.66 -8.86 -20.72
C VAL A 170 16.15 -7.65 -19.95
N ALA A 171 14.86 -7.32 -20.08
CA ALA A 171 14.25 -6.20 -19.38
C ALA A 171 14.35 -6.36 -17.84
N GLY A 172 14.00 -7.53 -17.32
CA GLY A 172 14.10 -7.84 -15.89
C GLY A 172 15.54 -7.75 -15.37
N ARG A 173 16.51 -8.27 -16.12
CA ARG A 173 17.93 -8.18 -15.75
C ARG A 173 18.46 -6.75 -15.76
N TRP A 174 18.07 -5.97 -16.78
CA TRP A 174 18.41 -4.55 -16.85
C TRP A 174 17.85 -3.78 -15.65
N ARG A 175 16.58 -4.03 -15.28
CA ARG A 175 15.94 -3.41 -14.11
C ARG A 175 16.68 -3.77 -12.83
N SER A 176 16.97 -5.06 -12.64
CA SER A 176 17.68 -5.57 -11.47
C SER A 176 19.03 -4.90 -11.28
N LEU A 177 19.90 -4.96 -12.30
CA LEU A 177 21.23 -4.36 -12.25
C LEU A 177 21.17 -2.84 -12.07
N THR A 178 20.27 -2.17 -12.79
CA THR A 178 20.16 -0.71 -12.73
C THR A 178 19.76 -0.25 -11.34
N ARG A 179 18.76 -0.90 -10.72
CA ARG A 179 18.31 -0.57 -9.35
C ARG A 179 19.40 -0.85 -8.33
N GLU A 180 20.04 -2.00 -8.43
CA GLU A 180 21.14 -2.41 -7.55
C GLU A 180 22.32 -1.42 -7.61
N HIS A 181 22.73 -0.99 -8.81
CA HIS A 181 23.82 -0.03 -8.99
C HIS A 181 23.42 1.40 -8.62
N LEU A 182 22.18 1.83 -8.91
CA LEU A 182 21.68 3.13 -8.45
C LEU A 182 21.68 3.21 -6.93
N ARG A 183 21.22 2.14 -6.25
CA ARG A 183 21.21 2.05 -4.79
C ARG A 183 22.62 2.09 -4.21
N ARG A 184 23.58 1.36 -4.80
CA ARG A 184 24.99 1.39 -4.36
C ARG A 184 25.68 2.73 -4.62
N ALA A 185 25.34 3.41 -5.71
CA ALA A 185 25.91 4.71 -6.05
C ALA A 185 25.27 5.84 -5.21
N GLY A 186 24.01 5.68 -4.81
CA GLY A 186 23.30 6.60 -3.93
C GLY A 186 23.78 6.45 -2.49
N ASN A 187 24.58 7.39 -1.99
CA ASN A 187 25.02 7.42 -0.59
C ASN A 187 23.92 7.93 0.38
N SER A 188 22.65 7.54 0.17
CA SER A 188 21.52 8.28 0.75
C SER A 188 20.27 7.45 1.04
N GLU A 189 20.40 6.16 1.36
CA GLU A 189 19.26 5.38 1.88
C GLU A 189 18.66 6.05 3.13
N GLU A 190 19.52 6.56 4.03
CA GLU A 190 19.09 7.29 5.23
C GLU A 190 18.37 8.60 4.90
N ALA A 191 18.92 9.42 4.00
CA ALA A 191 18.26 10.69 3.66
C ALA A 191 16.96 10.47 2.86
N GLU A 192 16.87 9.38 2.11
CA GLU A 192 15.61 8.97 1.49
C GLU A 192 14.57 8.60 2.56
N TYR A 193 14.95 7.75 3.50
CA TYR A 193 14.12 7.38 4.64
C TYR A 193 13.62 8.61 5.41
N GLU A 194 14.53 9.52 5.80
CA GLU A 194 14.19 10.74 6.53
C GLU A 194 13.29 11.69 5.73
N SER A 195 13.51 11.83 4.42
CA SER A 195 12.66 12.66 3.55
C SER A 195 11.23 12.13 3.52
N PHE A 196 11.06 10.82 3.27
CA PHE A 196 9.73 10.21 3.25
C PHE A 196 9.08 10.23 4.63
N LEU A 197 9.84 9.99 5.70
CA LEU A 197 9.34 10.03 7.07
C LEU A 197 8.78 11.42 7.39
N SER A 198 9.53 12.48 7.08
CA SER A 198 9.11 13.86 7.31
C SER A 198 7.86 14.24 6.51
N GLU A 199 7.78 13.83 5.24
CA GLU A 199 6.63 14.13 4.37
C GLU A 199 5.36 13.43 4.86
N VAL A 200 5.44 12.12 5.14
CA VAL A 200 4.32 11.32 5.64
C VAL A 200 3.85 11.84 6.99
N PHE A 201 4.79 12.12 7.90
CA PHE A 201 4.47 12.64 9.22
C PHE A 201 3.73 13.98 9.14
N THR A 202 4.18 14.88 8.27
CA THR A 202 3.53 16.17 8.03
C THR A 202 2.11 15.98 7.47
N ALA A 203 1.92 15.05 6.53
CA ALA A 203 0.61 14.73 5.98
C ALA A 203 -0.36 14.18 7.03
N ILE A 204 0.12 13.30 7.92
CA ILE A 204 -0.70 12.76 9.03
C ILE A 204 -1.03 13.86 10.05
N GLN A 205 -0.07 14.71 10.41
CA GLN A 205 -0.32 15.86 11.27
C GLN A 205 -1.39 16.79 10.67
N LEU A 206 -1.36 17.01 9.36
CA LEU A 206 -2.36 17.79 8.65
C LEU A 206 -3.76 17.16 8.72
N LEU A 207 -3.86 15.83 8.55
CA LEU A 207 -5.13 15.11 8.74
C LEU A 207 -5.68 15.29 10.17
N CYS A 208 -4.82 15.12 11.17
CA CYS A 208 -5.19 15.29 12.57
C CYS A 208 -5.67 16.73 12.84
N ALA A 209 -4.95 17.74 12.34
CA ALA A 209 -5.33 19.15 12.47
C ALA A 209 -6.68 19.45 11.77
N ALA A 210 -6.93 18.84 10.61
CA ALA A 210 -8.18 18.99 9.87
C ALA A 210 -9.41 18.45 10.63
N THR A 211 -9.22 17.56 11.60
CA THR A 211 -10.32 17.12 12.48
C THR A 211 -10.76 18.20 13.48
N GLY A 212 -9.94 19.23 13.72
CA GLY A 212 -10.19 20.26 14.73
C GLY A 212 -9.90 19.84 16.17
N CYS A 213 -9.23 18.71 16.38
CA CYS A 213 -8.75 18.26 17.69
C CYS A 213 -7.44 18.98 18.06
N ILE A 214 -7.29 19.34 19.34
CA ILE A 214 -6.26 20.28 19.82
C ILE A 214 -4.95 19.58 20.19
N GLU A 215 -4.99 18.28 20.49
CA GLU A 215 -3.88 17.59 21.14
C GLU A 215 -3.26 16.54 20.22
N PHE A 216 -2.36 16.98 19.35
CA PHE A 216 -1.29 16.12 18.85
C PHE A 216 -0.08 16.30 19.77
N SER A 217 -0.11 15.63 20.92
CA SER A 217 0.96 15.75 21.92
C SER A 217 2.30 15.21 21.41
N SER A 218 3.41 15.64 22.04
CA SER A 218 4.74 15.18 21.67
C SER A 218 4.92 13.66 21.79
N SER A 219 4.18 13.00 22.69
CA SER A 219 4.18 11.54 22.82
C SER A 219 3.45 10.86 21.67
N ILE A 220 2.32 11.42 21.20
CA ILE A 220 1.62 10.93 20.01
C ILE A 220 2.53 11.03 18.79
N GLY A 221 3.26 12.16 18.67
CA GLY A 221 4.24 12.34 17.62
C GLY A 221 5.35 11.29 17.62
N GLN A 222 5.87 10.88 18.78
CA GLN A 222 6.93 9.87 18.86
C GLN A 222 6.44 8.47 18.47
N THR A 223 5.27 8.04 18.97
CA THR A 223 4.67 6.76 18.59
C THR A 223 4.34 6.75 17.10
N ALA A 224 3.77 7.84 16.59
CA ALA A 224 3.48 8.03 15.18
C ALA A 224 4.76 7.89 14.33
N GLN A 225 5.82 8.58 14.71
CA GLN A 225 7.08 8.57 13.97
C GLN A 225 7.73 7.17 13.97
N HIS A 226 7.69 6.44 15.08
CA HIS A 226 8.25 5.10 15.17
C HIS A 226 7.53 4.11 14.24
N ASN A 227 6.20 4.06 14.32
CA ASN A 227 5.40 3.14 13.52
C ASN A 227 5.44 3.52 12.01
N ILE A 228 5.43 4.82 11.66
CA ILE A 228 5.62 5.27 10.25
C ILE A 228 6.99 4.81 9.76
N GLY A 229 8.03 4.96 10.59
CA GLY A 229 9.38 4.52 10.26
C GLY A 229 9.46 3.05 9.87
N GLY A 230 8.81 2.17 10.64
CA GLY A 230 8.72 0.74 10.33
C GLY A 230 8.06 0.47 8.96
N ILE A 231 6.94 1.15 8.70
CA ILE A 231 6.21 1.02 7.42
C ILE A 231 7.06 1.50 6.23
N ILE A 232 7.77 2.62 6.37
CA ILE A 232 8.66 3.14 5.32
C ILE A 232 9.81 2.17 5.06
N GLN A 233 10.41 1.60 6.10
CA GLN A 233 11.47 0.60 5.94
C GLN A 233 10.97 -0.64 5.20
N LEU A 234 9.77 -1.13 5.53
CA LEU A 234 9.16 -2.26 4.84
C LEU A 234 8.86 -1.94 3.37
N ALA A 235 8.35 -0.74 3.07
CA ALA A 235 8.12 -0.27 1.70
C ALA A 235 9.44 -0.14 0.89
N LEU A 236 10.52 0.37 1.51
CA LEU A 236 11.87 0.43 0.91
C LEU A 236 12.42 -0.98 0.65
N HIS A 237 12.18 -1.91 1.57
CA HIS A 237 12.57 -3.30 1.41
C HIS A 237 11.83 -3.97 0.24
N LEU A 238 10.50 -3.82 0.19
CA LEU A 238 9.64 -4.28 -0.91
C LEU A 238 10.12 -3.76 -2.26
N ARG A 239 10.39 -2.46 -2.36
CA ARG A 239 10.95 -1.80 -3.54
C ARG A 239 12.21 -2.50 -4.07
N ASN A 240 13.11 -2.85 -3.16
CA ASN A 240 14.39 -3.45 -3.49
C ASN A 240 14.20 -4.91 -3.88
N VAL A 241 13.38 -5.67 -3.14
CA VAL A 241 13.05 -7.06 -3.46
C VAL A 241 12.40 -7.17 -4.84
N MET A 242 11.29 -6.46 -5.06
CA MET A 242 10.55 -6.51 -6.34
C MET A 242 11.43 -6.02 -7.49
N GLY A 243 12.30 -5.04 -7.22
CA GLY A 243 13.16 -4.40 -8.21
C GLY A 243 14.43 -5.16 -8.59
N GLU A 244 15.05 -5.86 -7.64
CA GLU A 244 16.39 -6.44 -7.80
C GLU A 244 16.38 -7.97 -7.84
N LYS A 245 15.46 -8.62 -7.10
CA LYS A 245 15.48 -10.07 -6.86
C LYS A 245 14.61 -10.89 -7.81
N ILE A 246 13.80 -10.20 -8.60
CA ILE A 246 12.81 -10.79 -9.50
C ILE A 246 13.06 -10.27 -10.91
N THR A 247 13.35 -11.18 -11.84
CA THR A 247 13.64 -10.90 -13.25
C THR A 247 12.66 -11.58 -14.21
N SER A 248 11.93 -12.59 -13.73
CA SER A 248 10.96 -13.33 -14.56
C SER A 248 9.74 -12.51 -14.96
N CYS A 249 9.37 -11.52 -14.15
CA CYS A 249 8.22 -10.63 -14.32
C CYS A 249 8.45 -9.31 -13.56
N ASP A 250 7.52 -8.37 -13.72
CA ASP A 250 7.49 -7.12 -12.97
C ASP A 250 6.31 -7.09 -12.02
N PHE A 251 6.59 -6.81 -10.76
CA PHE A 251 5.55 -6.52 -9.79
C PHE A 251 5.33 -5.01 -9.66
N LYS A 252 4.06 -4.63 -9.48
CA LYS A 252 3.66 -3.26 -9.17
C LYS A 252 2.58 -3.30 -8.10
N THR A 253 2.64 -2.38 -7.15
CA THR A 253 1.53 -2.11 -6.24
C THR A 253 0.35 -1.56 -7.01
N LEU A 254 -0.86 -2.02 -6.67
CA LEU A 254 -2.12 -1.50 -7.18
C LEU A 254 -2.69 -0.51 -6.16
N LEU A 255 -2.75 0.75 -6.57
CA LEU A 255 -3.39 1.85 -5.85
C LEU A 255 -4.52 2.35 -6.76
N VAL A 256 -5.72 2.52 -6.20
CA VAL A 256 -6.87 3.08 -6.89
C VAL A 256 -7.01 4.55 -6.52
N ASP A 257 -7.03 5.40 -7.54
CA ASP A 257 -7.22 6.85 -7.36
C ASP A 257 -8.61 7.17 -6.79
N PRO A 258 -8.72 8.15 -5.87
CA PRO A 258 -10.00 8.68 -5.43
C PRO A 258 -10.88 9.14 -6.60
N GLY A 259 -12.19 8.90 -6.50
CA GLY A 259 -13.20 9.26 -7.49
C GLY A 259 -13.40 8.24 -8.62
N ARG A 260 -12.54 7.22 -8.72
CA ARG A 260 -12.74 6.10 -9.67
C ARG A 260 -14.01 5.30 -9.34
N PRO A 261 -14.73 4.79 -10.34
CA PRO A 261 -15.86 3.89 -10.10
C PRO A 261 -15.35 2.59 -9.47
N PHE A 262 -16.13 2.03 -8.56
CA PHE A 262 -15.83 0.73 -7.96
C PHE A 262 -16.04 -0.40 -8.96
N GLU A 263 -15.04 -1.28 -9.08
CA GLU A 263 -15.05 -2.43 -9.99
C GLU A 263 -14.70 -3.72 -9.24
N SER A 264 -15.73 -4.47 -8.82
CA SER A 264 -15.57 -5.71 -8.03
C SER A 264 -14.75 -6.81 -8.73
N GLY A 265 -14.58 -6.72 -10.05
CA GLY A 265 -13.73 -7.63 -10.83
C GLY A 265 -12.29 -7.65 -10.32
N TRP A 266 -11.76 -6.51 -9.87
CA TRP A 266 -10.37 -6.37 -9.45
C TRP A 266 -10.17 -5.52 -8.19
N MET A 267 -11.22 -4.95 -7.60
CA MET A 267 -11.21 -4.27 -6.31
C MET A 267 -12.02 -5.06 -5.26
N GLU A 268 -11.73 -4.84 -3.98
CA GLU A 268 -12.52 -5.29 -2.84
C GLU A 268 -12.97 -4.08 -2.02
N GLU A 269 -14.23 -4.06 -1.56
CA GLU A 269 -14.69 -3.02 -0.65
C GLU A 269 -14.17 -3.31 0.77
N ASP A 270 -13.66 -2.28 1.43
CA ASP A 270 -13.22 -2.40 2.82
C ASP A 270 -14.41 -2.54 3.78
N GLY A 271 -14.34 -3.50 4.71
CA GLY A 271 -15.40 -3.78 5.67
C GLY A 271 -16.64 -4.51 5.11
N ALA A 272 -16.67 -4.88 3.83
CA ALA A 272 -17.76 -5.67 3.26
C ALA A 272 -17.65 -7.16 3.67
N ASP A 273 -18.74 -7.72 4.18
CA ASP A 273 -18.85 -9.17 4.38
C ASP A 273 -18.85 -9.87 3.01
N THR A 274 -17.89 -10.76 2.79
CA THR A 274 -17.68 -11.51 1.53
C THR A 274 -18.85 -12.41 1.13
N SER A 275 -19.90 -12.49 1.96
CA SER A 275 -21.07 -13.35 1.80
C SER A 275 -22.29 -12.65 1.19
N GLU A 276 -22.32 -11.33 1.12
CA GLU A 276 -23.47 -10.60 0.57
C GLU A 276 -23.12 -9.96 -0.76
N ASN A 277 -23.83 -10.40 -1.79
CA ASN A 277 -23.86 -9.77 -3.10
C ASN A 277 -24.62 -8.43 -2.94
N GLN A 278 -24.01 -7.46 -2.25
CA GLN A 278 -24.59 -6.14 -2.05
C GLN A 278 -24.79 -5.54 -3.44
N GLY A 279 -26.04 -5.18 -3.75
CA GLY A 279 -26.36 -4.47 -4.97
C GLY A 279 -25.75 -3.08 -4.89
N TYR A 280 -24.47 -2.97 -5.25
CA TYR A 280 -23.79 -1.69 -5.38
C TYR A 280 -24.65 -0.79 -6.26
N LEU A 281 -24.93 0.43 -5.77
CA LEU A 281 -25.41 1.48 -6.64
C LEU A 281 -24.39 1.58 -7.78
N SER A 282 -24.84 1.56 -9.03
CA SER A 282 -23.98 1.48 -10.22
C SER A 282 -22.98 2.65 -10.37
N ASP A 283 -22.99 3.59 -9.43
CA ASP A 283 -22.16 4.79 -9.36
C ASP A 283 -21.31 4.89 -8.06
N SER A 284 -21.17 3.84 -7.25
CA SER A 284 -20.31 3.90 -6.06
C SER A 284 -18.86 4.24 -6.45
N ARG A 285 -18.32 5.30 -5.83
CA ARG A 285 -16.96 5.79 -6.09
C ARG A 285 -16.03 5.50 -4.93
N VAL A 286 -14.79 5.22 -5.28
CA VAL A 286 -13.68 5.05 -4.33
C VAL A 286 -13.34 6.39 -3.69
N ILE A 287 -13.22 6.44 -2.36
CA ILE A 287 -12.69 7.61 -1.65
C ILE A 287 -11.19 7.52 -1.45
N CYS A 288 -10.66 6.32 -1.18
CA CYS A 288 -9.23 6.02 -1.15
C CYS A 288 -9.00 4.50 -1.18
N THR A 289 -7.75 4.10 -1.40
CA THR A 289 -7.29 2.72 -1.20
C THR A 289 -6.89 2.54 0.27
N THR A 290 -7.40 1.51 0.94
CA THR A 290 -7.10 1.21 2.34
C THR A 290 -6.12 0.05 2.51
N GLU A 291 -6.05 -0.84 1.52
CA GLU A 291 -5.01 -1.87 1.40
C GLU A 291 -4.49 -1.91 -0.04
N LEU A 292 -3.16 -1.88 -0.20
CA LEU A 292 -2.52 -1.99 -1.52
C LEU A 292 -2.72 -3.38 -2.11
N GLY A 293 -3.05 -3.42 -3.40
CA GLY A 293 -3.04 -4.65 -4.18
C GLY A 293 -1.69 -4.92 -4.83
N LEU A 294 -1.62 -6.02 -5.57
CA LEU A 294 -0.41 -6.46 -6.28
C LEU A 294 -0.75 -6.89 -7.70
N LEU A 295 -0.12 -6.24 -8.66
CA LEU A 295 -0.15 -6.59 -10.08
C LEU A 295 1.15 -7.28 -10.47
N ARG A 296 1.03 -8.39 -11.20
CA ARG A 296 2.13 -8.99 -11.95
C ARG A 296 1.98 -8.62 -13.41
N SER A 297 3.08 -8.19 -14.03
CA SER A 297 3.14 -7.85 -15.45
C SER A 297 4.33 -8.55 -16.08
N GLU A 298 4.12 -9.28 -17.18
CA GLU A 298 5.19 -9.94 -17.91
C GLU A 298 4.93 -9.92 -19.41
N ARG A 299 6.00 -9.81 -20.20
CA ARG A 299 5.90 -9.92 -21.66
C ARG A 299 5.99 -11.37 -22.09
N ILE A 300 4.93 -11.87 -22.72
CA ILE A 300 4.80 -13.26 -23.18
C ILE A 300 4.87 -13.29 -24.70
N SER A 301 5.65 -14.23 -25.24
CA SER A 301 5.63 -14.56 -26.67
C SER A 301 4.44 -15.47 -26.95
N THR A 302 3.57 -15.06 -27.86
CA THR A 302 2.45 -15.87 -28.35
C THR A 302 2.92 -16.87 -29.40
N GLU A 303 2.11 -17.90 -29.67
CA GLU A 303 2.40 -18.93 -30.68
C GLU A 303 2.64 -18.35 -32.09
N ASP A 304 2.03 -17.20 -32.38
CA ASP A 304 2.18 -16.47 -33.65
C ASP A 304 3.47 -15.62 -33.71
N GLY A 305 4.34 -15.70 -32.69
CA GLY A 305 5.57 -14.91 -32.58
C GLY A 305 5.33 -13.45 -32.18
N GLN A 306 4.08 -13.02 -31.97
CA GLN A 306 3.77 -11.70 -31.44
C GLN A 306 4.04 -11.64 -29.94
N THR A 307 4.51 -10.50 -29.45
CA THR A 307 4.72 -10.26 -28.02
C THR A 307 3.54 -9.49 -27.44
N LYS A 308 2.97 -9.99 -26.33
CA LYS A 308 1.86 -9.36 -25.62
C LYS A 308 2.25 -9.15 -24.15
N ASP A 309 1.87 -8.00 -23.60
CA ASP A 309 1.95 -7.77 -22.17
C ASP A 309 0.78 -8.48 -21.48
N ASN A 310 1.13 -9.42 -20.60
CA ASN A 310 0.19 -10.10 -19.72
C ASN A 310 0.21 -9.39 -18.36
N GLU A 311 -0.95 -8.93 -17.91
CA GLU A 311 -1.11 -8.33 -16.59
C GLU A 311 -2.12 -9.16 -15.79
N ASP A 312 -1.74 -9.52 -14.58
CA ASP A 312 -2.52 -10.38 -13.69
C ASP A 312 -2.60 -9.76 -12.29
N VAL A 313 -3.81 -9.64 -11.77
CA VAL A 313 -4.08 -9.09 -10.43
C VAL A 313 -3.94 -10.23 -9.43
N ILE A 314 -2.77 -10.28 -8.78
CA ILE A 314 -2.38 -11.33 -7.84
C ILE A 314 -2.98 -11.10 -6.45
N MET A 315 -3.26 -9.84 -6.13
CA MET A 315 -3.94 -9.38 -4.92
C MET A 315 -4.76 -8.14 -5.29
N LYS A 316 -6.06 -8.17 -4.99
CA LYS A 316 -6.93 -7.01 -5.21
C LYS A 316 -6.63 -5.94 -4.15
N PRO A 317 -6.59 -4.65 -4.51
CA PRO A 317 -6.61 -3.59 -3.50
C PRO A 317 -7.95 -3.58 -2.78
N LYS A 318 -7.93 -3.26 -1.49
CA LYS A 318 -9.14 -2.86 -0.76
C LYS A 318 -9.34 -1.37 -0.84
N VAL A 319 -10.58 -0.96 -1.04
CA VAL A 319 -10.96 0.43 -1.22
C VAL A 319 -12.11 0.79 -0.31
N ALA A 320 -12.03 1.97 0.29
CA ALA A 320 -13.18 2.57 0.95
C ALA A 320 -14.04 3.28 -0.09
N LEU A 321 -15.36 3.16 0.04
CA LEU A 321 -16.34 3.75 -0.88
C LEU A 321 -17.02 4.98 -0.25
N GLN A 322 -17.59 5.82 -1.10
CA GLN A 322 -18.33 7.02 -0.67
C GLN A 322 -19.53 6.71 0.24
N THR A 323 -20.04 5.46 0.20
CA THR A 323 -21.05 4.94 1.14
C THR A 323 -20.60 4.99 2.59
N LEU A 324 -19.29 4.88 2.87
CA LEU A 324 -18.73 5.03 4.22
C LEU A 324 -19.03 6.41 4.81
N LEU A 325 -19.08 7.45 3.98
CA LEU A 325 -19.35 8.83 4.40
C LEU A 325 -20.84 9.08 4.68
N GLN A 326 -21.72 8.16 4.28
CA GLN A 326 -23.16 8.26 4.47
C GLN A 326 -23.54 7.48 5.73
N ALA A 327 -23.75 8.20 6.85
CA ALA A 327 -24.32 7.59 8.04
C ALA A 327 -25.68 6.92 7.70
N PRO A 328 -25.99 5.73 8.25
CA PRO A 328 -27.31 5.16 8.07
C PRO A 328 -28.36 6.14 8.64
N PRO A 329 -29.48 6.39 7.94
CA PRO A 329 -30.52 7.27 8.45
C PRO A 329 -30.99 6.75 9.81
N ILE A 330 -30.95 7.62 10.82
CA ILE A 330 -31.47 7.38 12.16
C ILE A 330 -32.88 6.79 12.00
N GLN A 331 -33.05 5.51 12.34
CA GLN A 331 -34.37 4.90 12.40
C GLN A 331 -35.16 5.64 13.49
N THR A 332 -36.03 6.56 13.08
CA THR A 332 -37.00 7.17 14.00
C THR A 332 -37.83 6.04 14.60
N PRO A 333 -37.87 5.88 15.93
CA PRO A 333 -38.65 4.80 16.54
C PRO A 333 -40.13 4.99 16.19
N PRO A 334 -40.86 3.91 15.87
CA PRO A 334 -42.24 4.02 15.42
C PRO A 334 -43.09 4.65 16.53
N ALA A 335 -43.82 5.70 16.16
CA ALA A 335 -44.72 6.43 17.04
C ALA A 335 -45.62 5.45 17.81
N ARG A 336 -45.51 5.46 19.14
CA ARG A 336 -46.36 4.67 20.04
C ARG A 336 -47.83 4.96 19.72
N ARG A 337 -48.50 3.99 19.10
CA ARG A 337 -49.96 4.00 18.92
C ARG A 337 -50.64 4.24 20.26
N ARG A 338 -51.23 5.42 20.44
CA ARG A 338 -52.16 5.74 21.52
C ARG A 338 -53.31 4.72 21.50
N ARG A 339 -53.30 3.77 22.44
CA ARG A 339 -54.45 2.89 22.70
C ARG A 339 -55.59 3.73 23.27
N ARG A 340 -56.55 4.04 22.41
CA ARG A 340 -57.90 4.50 22.77
C ARG A 340 -58.57 3.35 23.55
N ARG A 341 -58.72 3.48 24.88
CA ARG A 341 -59.59 2.61 25.67
C ARG A 341 -60.95 3.29 25.83
N LYS A 342 -61.93 2.70 25.15
CA LYS A 342 -63.37 2.98 25.27
C LYS A 342 -63.84 2.61 26.68
N SER A 343 -64.73 3.45 27.19
CA SER A 343 -65.58 3.27 28.36
C SER A 343 -66.34 1.94 28.34
N ASP A 344 -66.49 1.32 29.51
CA ASP A 344 -67.79 0.77 29.88
C ASP A 344 -68.01 0.82 31.40
N SER A 345 -69.28 0.88 31.76
CA SER A 345 -69.85 1.44 32.97
C SER A 345 -70.46 0.37 33.89
N SER A 346 -70.73 0.78 35.14
CA SER A 346 -71.61 0.14 36.14
C SER A 346 -70.99 -1.05 36.91
N SER A 347 -71.14 -1.24 38.23
CA SER A 347 -72.03 -0.66 39.25
C SER A 347 -71.58 -1.04 40.69
N ARG A 348 -71.94 -0.20 41.68
CA ARG A 348 -72.28 -0.50 43.11
C ARG A 348 -71.16 -1.04 44.03
N ARG A 349 -71.03 -0.70 45.33
CA ARG A 349 -71.77 0.07 46.34
C ARG A 349 -70.86 0.21 47.59
N ALA A 350 -70.99 1.31 48.35
CA ALA A 350 -70.77 1.51 49.81
C ALA A 350 -69.47 0.97 50.46
N SER A 351 -68.70 1.71 51.27
CA SER A 351 -69.10 2.42 52.49
C SER A 351 -67.91 3.26 53.01
N SER A 352 -68.16 4.46 53.51
CA SER A 352 -67.33 5.14 54.55
C SER A 352 -67.99 4.85 55.93
N PRO A 353 -67.52 5.33 57.11
CA PRO A 353 -66.47 6.33 57.42
C PRO A 353 -65.61 6.01 58.67
N THR A 354 -64.80 7.00 59.12
CA THR A 354 -64.33 7.40 60.49
C THR A 354 -62.82 7.66 60.50
N GLU A 355 -62.33 8.90 60.62
CA GLU A 355 -62.26 9.84 61.77
C GLU A 355 -61.07 9.61 62.73
N GLY A 356 -60.41 10.71 63.11
CA GLY A 356 -59.43 10.85 64.21
C GLY A 356 -58.05 11.35 63.75
N ALA A 357 -57.74 12.65 63.80
CA ALA A 357 -57.27 13.42 64.98
C ALA A 357 -55.95 12.86 65.55
N SER A 358 -54.87 13.58 65.85
CA SER A 358 -54.59 15.01 66.03
C SER A 358 -53.08 15.19 66.28
N ARG A 359 -52.59 16.43 66.08
CA ARG A 359 -51.63 17.18 66.93
C ARG A 359 -50.22 16.63 67.16
N GLU A 360 -49.18 17.40 66.83
CA GLU A 360 -48.40 18.28 67.75
C GLU A 360 -46.96 17.72 67.72
N GLU A 361 -45.85 18.44 67.78
CA GLU A 361 -45.53 19.86 67.83
C GLU A 361 -43.98 19.99 67.86
N TRP A 362 -43.50 21.18 67.51
CA TRP A 362 -42.31 21.88 68.04
C TRP A 362 -40.84 21.43 67.78
N ARG A 363 -40.16 22.43 67.18
CA ARG A 363 -38.88 23.08 67.56
C ARG A 363 -37.57 22.38 67.25
N SER A 364 -36.78 22.92 66.31
CA SER A 364 -35.90 24.11 66.42
C SER A 364 -34.59 23.82 67.15
N HIS A 365 -33.46 23.97 66.44
CA HIS A 365 -32.30 24.84 66.74
C HIS A 365 -31.17 24.44 65.77
N THR A 366 -30.81 25.25 64.77
CA THR A 366 -29.91 26.44 64.79
C THR A 366 -28.51 26.18 65.32
N GLY A 367 -27.52 26.60 64.52
CA GLY A 367 -26.23 27.11 64.99
C GLY A 367 -25.07 26.50 64.21
N PHE A 368 -24.47 27.22 63.25
CA PHE A 368 -23.28 28.08 63.45
C PHE A 368 -22.01 27.26 63.75
N ALA A 369 -20.81 27.53 63.24
CA ALA A 369 -20.26 28.39 62.19
C ALA A 369 -18.75 28.12 62.19
N GLY A 370 -18.10 28.33 61.03
CA GLY A 370 -16.82 29.04 60.93
C GLY A 370 -15.53 28.33 61.31
N GLY A 371 -14.49 28.59 60.53
CA GLY A 371 -13.12 28.59 61.05
C GLY A 371 -12.03 28.19 60.07
N CYS A 372 -11.41 29.20 59.46
CA CYS A 372 -10.20 29.17 58.65
C CYS A 372 -9.06 28.27 59.17
N ARG A 373 -8.29 27.71 58.22
CA ARG A 373 -6.88 28.06 57.99
C ARG A 373 -6.47 27.76 56.57
#